data_AF-A0A7C7Q621-F1
#
_entry.id   AF-A0A7C7Q621-F1
#
_cell.length_a   1.000
_cell.length_b   1.000
_cell.length_c   1.000
_cell.angle_alpha   90.00
_cell.angle_beta   90.00
_cell.angle_gamma   90.00
#
_symmetry.space_group_name_H-M   'P 1'
#
loop_
_entity.id
_entity.type
_entity.pdbx_description
1 polymer ?
#
loop_
_entity_poly.entity_id
_entity_poly.type
_entity_poly.pdbx_seq_one_letter_code
_entity_poly.pdbx_strand_id
1 'polypeptide(L)'
;MEVELRYGREGLKVEVPEENLVGVLHMWPLPPLEDPEAAVRESLERPIGSPPLRELARGKRSACVVVSDITRPVPNSIILPPLLEALEEVGIPKDRITILVATGIHRPNEGEELVELLG
;
A
#
# COMPACT_ATOMS: atom_id res chain seq x y z
N MET A 1 -11.24 -6.20 33.04
CA MET A 1 -11.52 -5.87 31.62
C MET A 1 -10.56 -6.63 30.70
N GLU A 2 -11.07 -7.29 29.65
CA GLU A 2 -10.25 -7.91 28.59
C GLU A 2 -9.82 -6.84 27.56
N VAL A 3 -8.54 -6.83 27.19
CA VAL A 3 -7.98 -5.95 26.15
C VAL A 3 -7.20 -6.80 25.16
N GLU A 4 -7.38 -6.55 23.86
CA GLU A 4 -6.63 -7.23 22.80
C GLU A 4 -5.46 -6.37 22.32
N LEU A 5 -4.26 -6.96 22.32
CA LEU A 5 -3.02 -6.34 21.86
C LEU A 5 -2.59 -6.95 20.52
N ARG A 6 -2.12 -6.09 19.61
CA ARG A 6 -1.52 -6.53 18.34
C ARG A 6 -0.14 -7.15 18.61
N TYR A 7 -0.07 -8.48 18.64
CA TYR A 7 1.14 -9.25 18.90
C TYR A 7 1.21 -10.48 17.99
N GLY A 8 2.33 -10.67 17.30
CA GLY A 8 2.48 -11.75 16.32
C GLY A 8 1.42 -11.69 15.22
N ARG A 9 0.95 -12.86 14.77
CA ARG A 9 -0.12 -12.99 13.75
C ARG A 9 -1.51 -13.19 14.36
N GLU A 10 -1.60 -13.59 15.63
CA GLU A 10 -2.85 -14.04 16.26
C GLU A 10 -3.39 -13.05 17.31
N GLY A 11 -2.59 -12.05 17.70
CA GLY A 11 -2.94 -11.15 18.80
C GLY A 11 -2.65 -11.74 20.18
N LEU A 12 -2.78 -10.90 21.21
CA LEU A 12 -2.63 -11.29 22.60
C LEU A 12 -3.76 -10.67 23.41
N LYS A 13 -4.56 -11.52 24.06
CA LYS A 13 -5.59 -11.06 25.00
C LYS A 13 -4.99 -10.95 26.40
N VAL A 14 -5.24 -9.81 27.05
CA VAL A 14 -4.80 -9.56 28.42
C VAL A 14 -5.99 -9.14 29.27
N GLU A 15 -6.01 -9.59 30.52
CA GLU A 15 -7.00 -9.16 31.50
C GLU A 15 -6.37 -8.12 32.44
N VAL A 16 -6.97 -6.93 32.50
CA VAL A 16 -6.55 -5.84 33.37
C VAL A 16 -7.64 -5.62 34.42
N PRO A 17 -7.34 -5.69 35.73
CA PRO A 17 -8.29 -5.36 36.79
C PRO A 17 -8.80 -3.92 36.64
N GLU A 18 -10.10 -3.71 36.80
CA GLU A 18 -10.75 -2.42 36.52
C GLU A 18 -10.25 -1.31 37.43
N GLU A 19 -9.92 -1.63 38.68
CA GLU A 19 -9.33 -0.69 39.64
C GLU A 19 -7.96 -0.14 39.20
N ASN A 20 -7.28 -0.86 38.29
CA ASN A 20 -5.98 -0.48 37.74
C ASN A 20 -6.08 0.16 36.35
N LEU A 21 -7.28 0.26 35.78
CA LEU A 21 -7.49 0.69 34.40
C LEU A 21 -7.99 2.14 34.33
N VAL A 22 -7.13 3.05 33.87
CA VAL A 22 -7.50 4.46 33.64
C VAL A 22 -8.30 4.62 32.34
N GLY A 23 -8.00 3.82 31.32
CA GLY A 23 -8.74 3.82 30.05
C GLY A 23 -8.00 3.09 28.94
N VAL A 24 -8.71 2.78 27.85
CA VAL A 24 -8.15 2.19 26.63
C VAL A 24 -8.30 3.18 25.49
N LEU A 25 -7.18 3.55 24.86
CA LEU A 25 -7.14 4.52 23.77
C LEU A 25 -7.09 3.79 22.43
N HIS A 26 -8.05 4.10 21.55
CA HIS A 26 -8.11 3.55 20.21
C HIS A 26 -8.11 4.67 19.17
N MET A 27 -7.71 4.31 17.95
CA MET A 27 -7.93 5.18 16.80
C MET A 27 -9.42 5.31 16.53
N TRP A 28 -9.83 6.47 16.02
CA TRP A 28 -11.18 6.64 15.50
C TRP A 28 -11.42 5.63 14.36
N PRO A 29 -12.53 4.89 14.39
CA PRO A 29 -12.84 3.95 13.32
C PRO A 29 -13.06 4.73 12.03
N LEU A 30 -12.33 4.35 10.98
CA LEU A 30 -12.54 4.83 9.63
C LEU A 30 -13.19 3.70 8.83
N PRO A 31 -14.36 3.93 8.21
CA PRO A 31 -14.94 2.93 7.34
C PRO A 31 -13.99 2.64 6.17
N PRO A 32 -13.79 1.36 5.79
CA PRO A 32 -13.01 1.03 4.61
C PRO A 32 -13.71 1.58 3.35
N LEU A 33 -12.93 1.78 2.30
CA LEU A 33 -13.47 2.08 0.98
C LEU A 33 -14.27 0.86 0.47
N GLU A 34 -15.43 1.12 -0.15
CA GLU A 34 -16.26 0.06 -0.74
C GLU A 34 -15.54 -0.63 -1.91
N ASP A 35 -14.83 0.15 -2.72
CA ASP A 35 -14.01 -0.32 -3.83
C ASP A 35 -12.64 0.39 -3.82
N PRO A 36 -11.64 -0.20 -3.14
CA PRO A 36 -10.29 0.36 -3.08
C PRO A 36 -9.62 0.52 -4.46
N GLU A 37 -9.87 -0.38 -5.41
CA GLU A 37 -9.26 -0.30 -6.74
C GLU A 37 -9.85 0.85 -7.56
N ALA A 38 -11.17 1.01 -7.54
CA ALA A 38 -11.84 2.14 -8.20
C ALA A 38 -11.38 3.49 -7.60
N ALA A 39 -11.20 3.55 -6.28
CA ALA A 39 -10.67 4.75 -5.62
C ALA A 39 -9.24 5.09 -6.07
N VAL A 40 -8.38 4.08 -6.25
CA VAL A 40 -7.04 4.30 -6.81
C VAL A 40 -7.13 4.82 -8.25
N ARG A 41 -7.95 4.21 -9.11
CA ARG A 41 -8.17 4.69 -10.50
C ARG A 41 -8.62 6.14 -10.52
N GLU A 42 -9.61 6.51 -9.71
CA GLU A 42 -10.09 7.89 -9.63
C GLU A 42 -8.97 8.85 -9.20
N SER A 43 -8.16 8.44 -8.21
CA SER A 43 -7.06 9.28 -7.71
C SER A 43 -5.98 9.56 -8.78
N LEU A 44 -5.74 8.61 -9.69
CA LEU A 44 -4.77 8.74 -10.79
C LEU A 44 -5.27 9.66 -11.91
N GLU A 45 -6.58 9.71 -12.13
CA GLU A 45 -7.24 10.59 -13.12
C GLU A 45 -7.52 12.00 -12.58
N ARG A 46 -7.69 12.15 -11.26
CA ARG A 46 -8.03 13.41 -10.60
C ARG A 46 -6.99 13.80 -9.55
N PRO A 47 -5.72 14.00 -9.93
CA PRO A 47 -4.65 14.30 -8.99
C PRO A 47 -4.79 15.69 -8.36
N ILE A 48 -4.13 15.86 -7.22
CA ILE A 48 -4.04 17.15 -6.53
C ILE A 48 -2.75 17.85 -6.99
N GLY A 49 -2.88 19.02 -7.63
CA GLY A 49 -1.75 19.91 -7.93
C GLY A 49 -0.79 19.42 -9.04
N SER A 50 -1.20 18.46 -9.88
CA SER A 50 -0.42 17.99 -11.03
C SER A 50 -1.35 17.52 -12.16
N PRO A 51 -0.82 17.28 -13.39
CA PRO A 51 -1.56 16.58 -14.43
C PRO A 51 -1.77 15.09 -14.12
N PRO A 52 -2.82 14.43 -14.66
CA PRO A 52 -3.06 13.00 -14.52
C PRO A 52 -1.86 12.15 -14.95
N LEU A 53 -1.71 10.95 -14.36
CA LEU A 53 -0.57 10.07 -14.65
C LEU A 53 -0.43 9.78 -16.15
N ARG A 54 -1.55 9.55 -16.84
CA ARG A 54 -1.60 9.32 -18.29
C ARG A 54 -1.01 10.46 -19.10
N GLU A 55 -1.23 11.71 -18.67
CA GLU A 55 -0.67 12.87 -19.34
C GLU A 55 0.83 12.97 -19.11
N LEU A 56 1.28 12.75 -17.86
CA LEU A 56 2.70 12.75 -17.50
C LEU A 56 3.49 11.66 -18.23
N ALA A 57 2.88 10.48 -18.40
CA ALA A 57 3.49 9.31 -19.03
C ALA A 57 3.41 9.32 -20.57
N ARG A 58 2.61 10.21 -21.17
CA ARG A 58 2.47 10.30 -22.63
C ARG A 58 3.82 10.57 -23.30
N GLY A 59 4.16 9.74 -24.31
CA GLY A 59 5.41 9.84 -25.07
C GLY A 59 6.66 9.42 -24.29
N LYS A 60 6.53 8.91 -23.07
CA LYS A 60 7.65 8.27 -22.34
C LYS A 60 7.89 6.87 -22.90
N ARG A 61 9.12 6.38 -22.74
CA ARG A 61 9.56 5.07 -23.25
C ARG A 61 9.63 3.98 -22.19
N SER A 62 9.63 4.37 -20.92
CA SER A 62 9.79 3.51 -19.75
C SER A 62 9.32 4.25 -18.51
N ALA A 63 9.01 3.51 -17.44
CA ALA A 63 8.67 4.04 -16.13
C ALA A 63 9.41 3.28 -15.02
N CYS A 64 9.68 3.96 -13.91
CA CYS A 64 10.14 3.33 -12.68
C CYS A 64 9.12 3.65 -11.58
N VAL A 65 8.49 2.61 -11.03
CA VAL A 65 7.51 2.69 -9.95
C VAL A 65 8.19 2.29 -8.67
N VAL A 66 8.38 3.26 -7.78
CA VAL A 66 9.03 3.02 -6.48
C VAL A 66 7.96 2.57 -5.48
N VAL A 67 8.13 1.40 -4.88
CA VAL A 67 7.23 0.84 -3.86
C VAL A 67 7.94 0.76 -2.52
N SER A 68 7.19 0.82 -1.43
CA SER A 68 7.75 0.59 -0.09
C SER A 68 8.12 -0.87 0.10
N ASP A 69 9.05 -1.14 1.02
CA ASP A 69 9.40 -2.51 1.42
C ASP A 69 8.36 -3.13 2.38
N ILE A 70 8.58 -4.40 2.78
CA ILE A 70 7.63 -5.13 3.63
C ILE A 70 7.44 -4.54 5.04
N THR A 71 8.31 -3.62 5.46
CA THR A 71 8.15 -2.96 6.77
C THR A 71 7.00 -1.94 6.75
N ARG A 72 6.40 -1.68 5.58
CA ARG A 72 5.27 -0.78 5.40
C ARG A 72 4.01 -1.53 4.98
N PRO A 73 2.87 -1.28 5.62
CA PRO A 73 1.60 -1.93 5.27
C PRO A 73 0.93 -1.25 4.06
N VAL A 74 1.68 -1.05 2.97
CA VAL A 74 1.15 -0.46 1.74
C VAL A 74 0.42 -1.55 0.96
N PRO A 75 -0.85 -1.36 0.57
CA PRO A 75 -1.61 -2.36 -0.16
C PRO A 75 -1.21 -2.38 -1.65
N ASN A 76 0.01 -2.84 -1.96
CA ASN A 76 0.56 -2.82 -3.31
C ASN A 76 -0.28 -3.63 -4.29
N SER A 77 -0.85 -4.76 -3.87
CA SER A 77 -1.74 -5.59 -4.70
C SER A 77 -3.01 -4.87 -5.16
N ILE A 78 -3.42 -3.82 -4.44
CA ILE A 78 -4.55 -2.95 -4.81
C ILE A 78 -4.07 -1.76 -5.65
N ILE A 79 -2.91 -1.18 -5.33
CA ILE A 79 -2.43 0.06 -5.96
C ILE A 79 -1.73 -0.19 -7.31
N LEU A 80 -0.92 -1.24 -7.40
CA LEU A 80 -0.09 -1.50 -8.58
C LEU A 80 -0.91 -1.83 -9.84
N PRO A 81 -1.94 -2.69 -9.81
CA PRO A 81 -2.69 -3.02 -11.03
C PRO A 81 -3.26 -1.79 -11.77
N PRO A 82 -4.06 -0.90 -11.13
CA PRO A 82 -4.58 0.28 -11.82
C PRO A 82 -3.50 1.28 -12.25
N LEU A 83 -2.38 1.36 -11.51
CA LEU A 83 -1.25 2.20 -11.87
C LEU A 83 -0.54 1.69 -13.13
N LEU A 84 -0.26 0.38 -13.18
CA LEU A 84 0.40 -0.26 -14.32
C LEU A 84 -0.48 -0.18 -15.58
N GLU A 85 -1.78 -0.43 -15.44
CA GLU A 85 -2.75 -0.27 -16.53
C GLU A 85 -2.71 1.16 -17.11
N ALA A 86 -2.70 2.20 -16.25
CA ALA A 86 -2.63 3.58 -16.72
C ALA A 86 -1.35 3.90 -17.52
N LEU A 87 -0.21 3.26 -17.17
CA LEU A 87 1.05 3.41 -17.91
C LEU A 87 1.04 2.63 -19.24
N GLU A 88 0.47 1.42 -19.24
CA GLU A 88 0.33 0.58 -20.43
C GLU A 88 -0.60 1.21 -21.46
N GLU A 89 -1.73 1.79 -21.03
CA GLU A 89 -2.71 2.44 -21.90
C GLU A 89 -2.15 3.64 -22.66
N VAL A 90 -1.07 4.27 -22.17
CA VAL A 90 -0.37 5.35 -22.88
C VAL A 90 0.86 4.88 -23.65
N GLY A 91 1.05 3.56 -23.76
CA GLY A 91 2.01 2.91 -24.65
C GLY A 91 3.34 2.53 -24.01
N ILE A 92 3.46 2.53 -22.68
CA ILE A 92 4.66 2.00 -22.02
C ILE A 92 4.50 0.48 -21.87
N PRO A 93 5.28 -0.35 -22.58
CA PRO A 93 5.13 -1.80 -22.49
C PRO A 93 5.64 -2.31 -21.12
N LYS A 94 5.06 -3.40 -20.64
CA LYS A 94 5.34 -3.99 -19.31
C LYS A 94 6.82 -4.24 -19.05
N ASP A 95 7.54 -4.73 -20.05
CA ASP A 95 8.99 -5.01 -19.99
C ASP A 95 9.86 -3.73 -19.84
N ARG A 96 9.26 -2.55 -19.98
CA ARG A 96 9.89 -1.25 -19.75
C ARG A 96 9.36 -0.52 -18.52
N ILE A 97 8.61 -1.21 -17.67
CA ILE A 97 8.21 -0.74 -16.34
C ILE A 97 9.05 -1.48 -15.30
N THR A 98 9.85 -0.72 -14.55
CA THR A 98 10.61 -1.26 -13.42
C THR A 98 9.86 -1.00 -12.13
N ILE A 99 9.63 -2.04 -11.33
CA ILE A 99 9.16 -1.91 -9.95
C ILE A 99 10.41 -1.92 -9.06
N LEU A 100 10.67 -0.81 -8.38
CA LEU A 100 11.83 -0.64 -7.50
C LEU A 100 11.37 -0.66 -6.03
N VAL A 101 11.77 -1.71 -5.30
CA VAL A 101 11.51 -1.79 -3.86
C VAL A 101 12.48 -0.87 -3.11
N ALA A 102 11.95 0.17 -2.47
CA ALA A 102 12.73 1.13 -1.71
C ALA A 102 13.03 0.63 -0.29
N THR A 103 14.03 -0.25 -0.17
CA THR A 103 14.46 -0.80 1.13
C THR A 103 15.19 0.20 2.01
N GLY A 104 15.71 1.30 1.44
CA GLY A 104 16.55 2.24 2.18
C GLY A 104 17.80 1.54 2.74
N ILE A 105 17.87 1.41 4.07
CA ILE A 105 18.95 0.70 4.78
C ILE A 105 18.58 -0.73 5.19
N HIS A 106 17.38 -1.20 4.86
CA HIS A 106 16.92 -2.54 5.21
C HIS A 106 17.50 -3.60 4.26
N ARG A 107 17.44 -4.87 4.70
CA ARG A 107 17.78 -6.01 3.85
C ARG A 107 16.82 -6.12 2.65
N PRO A 108 17.24 -6.73 1.53
CA PRO A 108 16.33 -7.00 0.42
C PRO A 108 15.15 -7.90 0.86
N ASN A 109 14.01 -7.71 0.18
CA ASN A 109 12.87 -8.63 0.24
C ASN A 109 12.99 -9.63 -0.91
N GLU A 110 12.93 -10.91 -0.60
CA GLU A 110 13.20 -12.00 -1.54
C GLU A 110 12.19 -13.13 -1.35
N GLY A 111 12.02 -13.97 -2.38
CA GLY A 111 11.16 -15.17 -2.31
C GLY A 111 9.71 -14.85 -1.95
N GLU A 112 9.16 -15.60 -1.00
CA GLU A 112 7.77 -15.45 -0.54
C GLU A 112 7.47 -14.06 0.02
N GLU A 113 8.47 -13.39 0.62
CA GLU A 113 8.31 -12.05 1.17
C GLU A 113 8.04 -11.01 0.08
N LEU A 114 8.70 -11.16 -1.08
CA LEU A 114 8.48 -10.28 -2.22
C LEU A 114 7.09 -10.52 -2.85
N VAL A 115 6.64 -11.78 -2.87
CA VAL A 115 5.29 -12.14 -3.32
C VAL A 115 4.25 -11.55 -2.38
N GLU A 116 4.41 -11.70 -1.07
CA GLU A 116 3.50 -11.10 -0.07
C GLU A 116 3.48 -9.57 -0.19
N LEU A 117 4.65 -8.94 -0.43
CA LEU A 117 4.76 -7.50 -0.57
C LEU A 117 4.01 -6.96 -1.80
N LEU A 118 4.13 -7.62 -2.95
CA LEU A 118 3.62 -7.11 -4.23
C LEU A 118 2.21 -7.61 -4.58
N GLY A 119 1.83 -8.79 -4.09
CA GLY A 119 0.64 -9.53 -4.50
C GLY A 119 0.95 -10.63 -5.50
#